data_AF-A0A7G5LLG8-F1
#
_entry.id   AF-A0A7G5LLG8-F1
#
_cell.length_a   1.000
_cell.length_b   1.000
_cell.length_c   1.000
_cell.angle_alpha   90.00
_cell.angle_beta   90.00
_cell.angle_gamma   90.00
#
_symmetry.space_group_name_H-M   'P 1'
#
loop_
_entity.id
_entity.type
_entity.pdbx_description
1 polymer ?
#
loop_
_entity_poly.entity_id
_entity_poly.type
_entity_poly.pdbx_seq_one_letter_code
_entity_poly.pdbx_strand_id
1 'polypeptide(L)'
;MIVAPRNVACTLIVVAVATVYSPNAFSLEYKTEEFLSGTSHVAVAYMCGVLGQKTGVEPMALSLVAKAMESTGQMNQTHSGHLLDDALTWWETEGQSVDTNEMWEKFCAQPVSNFKRLYGE
;
A
#
# COMPACT_ATOMS: atom_id res chain seq x y z
N MET A 1 73.32 19.23 -12.25
CA MET A 1 72.25 19.23 -13.27
C MET A 1 70.93 19.02 -12.54
N ILE A 2 70.06 20.03 -12.56
CA ILE A 2 68.70 19.99 -12.03
C ILE A 2 67.80 20.09 -13.25
N VAL A 3 67.04 19.03 -13.55
CA VAL A 3 65.89 19.07 -14.45
C VAL A 3 64.88 18.05 -13.94
N ALA A 4 63.72 18.53 -13.47
CA ALA A 4 62.53 17.73 -13.24
C ALA A 4 61.83 17.43 -14.58
N PRO A 5 61.08 16.32 -14.65
CA PRO A 5 59.76 16.36 -15.27
C PRO A 5 58.72 15.79 -14.29
N ARG A 6 57.67 16.55 -13.95
CA ARG A 6 56.36 16.50 -14.61
C ARG A 6 55.85 15.06 -14.80
N ASN A 7 54.90 14.65 -13.96
CA ASN A 7 53.54 14.33 -14.42
C ASN A 7 52.66 13.94 -13.24
N VAL A 8 51.81 14.89 -12.86
CA VAL A 8 50.55 14.65 -12.18
C VAL A 8 49.69 13.84 -13.15
N ALA A 9 49.41 12.59 -12.83
CA ALA A 9 48.39 11.81 -13.51
C ALA A 9 47.61 11.04 -12.45
N CYS A 10 46.44 11.60 -12.15
CA CYS A 10 45.31 11.02 -11.45
C CYS A 10 45.36 9.49 -11.34
N THR A 11 45.60 9.00 -10.12
CA THR A 11 45.17 7.66 -9.74
C THR A 11 43.64 7.64 -9.78
N LEU A 12 43.07 7.29 -10.93
CA LEU A 12 41.67 6.89 -11.05
C LEU A 12 41.50 5.61 -10.23
N ILE A 13 41.14 5.76 -8.96
CA ILE A 13 40.56 4.68 -8.18
C ILE A 13 39.19 4.43 -8.80
N VAL A 14 39.11 3.46 -9.70
CA VAL A 14 37.83 2.88 -10.12
C VAL A 14 37.31 2.10 -8.93
N VAL A 15 36.56 2.77 -8.06
CA VAL A 15 35.70 2.09 -7.09
C VAL A 15 34.60 1.45 -7.94
N ALA A 16 34.82 0.20 -8.35
CA ALA A 16 33.74 -0.65 -8.78
C ALA A 16 32.87 -0.91 -7.54
N VAL A 17 31.96 0.01 -7.25
CA VAL A 17 30.82 -0.27 -6.38
C VAL A 17 30.05 -1.32 -7.14
N ALA A 18 30.29 -2.59 -6.82
CA ALA A 18 29.36 -3.65 -7.10
C ALA A 18 28.10 -3.29 -6.30
N THR A 19 27.25 -2.45 -6.89
CA THR A 19 25.85 -2.36 -6.50
C THR A 19 25.32 -3.75 -6.78
N VAL A 20 25.35 -4.58 -5.74
CA VAL A 20 24.45 -5.71 -5.62
C VAL A 20 23.07 -5.08 -5.59
N TYR A 21 22.54 -4.75 -6.78
CA TYR A 21 21.12 -4.75 -6.97
C TYR A 21 20.74 -6.20 -6.74
N SER A 22 20.51 -6.55 -5.47
CA SER A 22 19.53 -7.58 -5.21
C SER A 22 18.26 -7.00 -5.81
N PRO A 23 17.70 -7.57 -6.90
CA PRO A 23 16.29 -7.42 -7.09
C PRO A 23 15.69 -8.26 -5.97
N ASN A 24 15.64 -7.70 -4.76
CA ASN A 24 14.44 -7.93 -3.98
C ASN A 24 13.36 -7.19 -4.77
N ALA A 25 12.94 -7.83 -5.86
CA ALA A 25 11.56 -7.80 -6.26
C ALA A 25 10.84 -8.19 -4.98
N PHE A 26 10.42 -7.19 -4.21
CA PHE A 26 9.28 -7.35 -3.35
C PHE A 26 8.19 -7.79 -4.33
N SER A 27 8.03 -9.09 -4.54
CA SER A 27 6.72 -9.58 -4.92
C SER A 27 5.87 -9.08 -3.76
N LEU A 28 5.02 -8.10 -4.05
CA LEU A 28 3.93 -7.74 -3.18
C LEU A 28 3.17 -9.04 -2.91
N GLU A 29 3.52 -9.74 -1.83
CA GLU A 29 2.88 -10.99 -1.44
C GLU A 29 1.62 -10.61 -0.69
N TYR A 30 0.63 -10.16 -1.47
CA TYR A 30 -0.74 -10.14 -1.00
C TYR A 30 -1.11 -11.57 -0.59
N LYS A 31 -1.63 -11.72 0.62
CA LYS A 31 -2.00 -12.98 1.26
C LYS A 31 -3.31 -13.53 0.72
N THR A 32 -4.19 -12.68 0.19
CA THR A 32 -5.53 -13.06 -0.21
C THR A 32 -5.76 -12.97 -1.72
N GLU A 33 -6.59 -13.88 -2.24
CA GLU A 33 -6.99 -13.92 -3.65
C GLU A 33 -7.72 -12.65 -4.09
N GLU A 34 -8.40 -11.98 -3.17
CA GLU A 34 -9.08 -10.71 -3.46
C GLU A 34 -8.11 -9.62 -3.91
N PHE A 35 -6.95 -9.51 -3.27
CA PHE A 35 -5.91 -8.56 -3.67
C PHE A 35 -5.12 -9.07 -4.89
N LEU A 36 -4.81 -10.37 -4.94
CA LEU A 36 -4.09 -10.96 -6.08
C LEU A 36 -4.87 -10.84 -7.40
N SER A 37 -6.20 -10.93 -7.36
CA SER A 37 -7.06 -10.83 -8.55
C SER A 37 -7.18 -9.41 -9.11
N GLY A 38 -6.90 -8.38 -8.31
CA GLY A 38 -7.02 -6.96 -8.68
C GLY A 38 -8.45 -6.47 -9.01
N THR A 39 -9.48 -7.31 -8.86
CA THR A 39 -10.86 -6.99 -9.26
C THR A 39 -11.90 -7.19 -8.16
N SER A 40 -11.47 -7.61 -6.97
CA SER A 40 -12.38 -7.88 -5.85
C SER A 40 -12.94 -6.60 -5.22
N HIS A 41 -14.27 -6.50 -5.17
CA HIS A 41 -14.95 -5.45 -4.40
C HIS A 41 -14.65 -5.52 -2.90
N VAL A 42 -14.31 -6.70 -2.37
CA VAL A 42 -13.90 -6.86 -0.97
C VAL A 42 -12.54 -6.21 -0.76
N ALA A 43 -11.56 -6.47 -1.63
CA ALA A 43 -10.25 -5.80 -1.56
C ALA A 43 -10.41 -4.27 -1.64
N VAL A 44 -11.23 -3.78 -2.58
CA VAL A 44 -11.54 -2.34 -2.70
C VAL A 44 -12.16 -1.78 -1.42
N ALA A 45 -13.06 -2.50 -0.78
CA ALA A 45 -13.65 -2.05 0.48
C ALA A 45 -12.58 -1.90 1.59
N TYR A 46 -11.65 -2.85 1.74
CA TYR A 46 -10.57 -2.74 2.71
C TYR A 46 -9.57 -1.62 2.34
N MET A 47 -9.24 -1.44 1.06
CA MET A 47 -8.44 -0.31 0.59
C MET A 47 -9.11 1.03 0.96
N CYS A 48 -10.41 1.16 0.75
CA CYS A 48 -11.18 2.33 1.16
C CYS A 48 -11.20 2.52 2.68
N GLY A 49 -11.31 1.44 3.45
CA GLY A 49 -11.22 1.47 4.91
C GLY A 49 -9.89 2.04 5.39
N VAL A 50 -8.78 1.51 4.85
CA VAL A 50 -7.42 1.98 5.15
C VAL A 50 -7.21 3.42 4.67
N LEU A 51 -7.58 3.74 3.43
CA LEU A 51 -7.44 5.09 2.88
C LEU A 51 -8.18 6.11 3.75
N GLY A 52 -9.45 5.87 4.08
CA GLY A 52 -10.25 6.80 4.87
C GLY A 52 -9.68 7.03 6.27
N GLN A 53 -9.15 5.98 6.89
CA GLN A 53 -8.50 6.07 8.19
C GLN A 53 -7.16 6.80 8.12
N LYS A 54 -6.31 6.48 7.12
CA LYS A 54 -4.95 7.03 6.99
C LYS A 54 -4.94 8.49 6.54
N THR A 55 -5.86 8.89 5.67
CA THR A 55 -6.02 10.29 5.24
C THR A 55 -6.80 11.14 6.25
N GLY A 56 -7.55 10.49 7.15
CA GLY A 56 -8.39 11.13 8.15
C GLY A 56 -9.72 11.66 7.61
N VAL A 57 -10.06 11.39 6.34
CA VAL A 57 -11.33 11.85 5.74
C VAL A 57 -12.55 11.15 6.36
N GLU A 58 -12.37 9.91 6.81
CA GLU A 58 -13.34 9.18 7.65
C GLU A 58 -12.56 8.24 8.59
N PRO A 59 -12.20 8.70 9.79
CA PRO A 59 -11.36 7.95 10.73
C PRO A 59 -11.93 6.58 11.13
N MET A 60 -13.25 6.42 11.03
CA MET A 60 -13.96 5.18 11.34
C MET A 60 -14.05 4.22 10.14
N ALA A 61 -13.59 4.61 8.94
CA ALA A 61 -13.82 3.88 7.69
C ALA A 61 -13.44 2.40 7.79
N LEU A 62 -12.26 2.09 8.35
CA LEU A 62 -11.82 0.71 8.49
C LEU A 62 -12.75 -0.12 9.39
N SER A 63 -13.14 0.43 10.54
CA SER A 63 -14.04 -0.26 11.48
C SER A 63 -15.44 -0.48 10.88
N LEU A 64 -15.93 0.47 10.07
CA LEU A 64 -17.19 0.36 9.35
C LEU A 64 -17.14 -0.75 8.30
N VAL A 65 -16.03 -0.84 7.56
CA VAL A 65 -15.80 -1.93 6.60
C VAL A 65 -15.74 -3.27 7.30
N ALA A 66 -14.96 -3.38 8.39
CA ALA A 66 -14.85 -4.63 9.15
C ALA A 66 -16.22 -5.10 9.68
N LYS A 67 -17.01 -4.19 10.27
CA LYS A 67 -18.36 -4.48 10.77
C LYS A 67 -19.33 -4.86 9.66
N ALA A 68 -19.25 -4.18 8.51
CA ALA A 68 -20.04 -4.54 7.33
C ALA A 68 -19.73 -5.97 6.85
N MET A 69 -18.44 -6.34 6.78
CA MET A 69 -18.01 -7.66 6.33
C MET A 69 -18.41 -8.75 7.32
N GLU A 70 -18.27 -8.51 8.63
CA GLU A 70 -18.76 -9.42 9.68
C GLU A 70 -20.28 -9.67 9.54
N SER A 71 -21.06 -8.62 9.26
CA SER A 71 -22.52 -8.73 9.14
C SER A 71 -22.99 -9.61 7.97
N THR A 72 -22.13 -9.88 6.98
CA THR A 72 -22.48 -10.77 5.85
C THR A 72 -22.53 -12.24 6.27
N GLY A 73 -21.89 -12.61 7.39
CA GLY A 73 -21.74 -14.00 7.84
C GLY A 73 -20.88 -14.87 6.92
N GLN A 74 -20.31 -14.30 5.85
CA GLN A 74 -19.47 -15.00 4.87
C GLN A 74 -17.97 -14.81 5.15
N MET A 75 -17.62 -13.87 6.03
CA MET A 75 -16.25 -13.50 6.37
C MET A 75 -15.87 -14.06 7.74
N ASN A 76 -14.84 -14.91 7.81
CA ASN A 76 -14.25 -15.26 9.11
C ASN A 76 -13.21 -14.21 9.54
N GLN A 77 -12.94 -14.14 10.84
CA GLN A 77 -12.04 -13.12 11.41
C GLN A 77 -10.60 -13.23 10.89
N THR A 78 -10.09 -14.44 10.66
CA THR A 78 -8.74 -14.64 10.12
C THR A 78 -8.62 -14.07 8.71
N HIS A 79 -9.59 -14.35 7.84
CA HIS A 79 -9.61 -13.85 6.47
C HIS A 79 -9.79 -12.32 6.43
N SER A 80 -10.65 -11.78 7.29
CA SER A 80 -10.77 -10.33 7.50
C SER A 80 -9.45 -9.67 7.92
N GLY A 81 -8.70 -10.33 8.82
CA GLY A 81 -7.36 -9.89 9.22
C GLY A 81 -6.36 -9.91 8.07
N HIS A 82 -6.35 -10.96 7.25
CA HIS A 82 -5.47 -11.00 6.07
C HIS A 82 -5.83 -9.93 5.03
N LEU A 83 -7.13 -9.66 4.81
CA LEU A 83 -7.58 -8.59 3.93
C LEU A 83 -7.14 -7.20 4.43
N LEU A 84 -7.11 -7.00 5.75
CA LEU A 84 -6.56 -5.78 6.34
C LEU A 84 -5.05 -5.70 6.15
N ASP A 85 -4.31 -6.78 6.40
CA ASP A 85 -2.86 -6.80 6.19
C ASP A 85 -2.49 -6.47 4.73
N ASP A 86 -3.24 -7.02 3.78
CA ASP A 86 -3.04 -6.75 2.35
C ASP A 86 -3.38 -5.30 1.99
N ALA A 87 -4.47 -4.74 2.54
CA ALA A 87 -4.82 -3.35 2.34
C ALA A 87 -3.79 -2.38 2.94
N LEU A 88 -3.19 -2.72 4.08
CA LEU A 88 -2.09 -1.96 4.67
C LEU A 88 -0.83 -2.07 3.81
N THR A 89 -0.53 -3.26 3.31
CA THR A 89 0.59 -3.48 2.39
C THR A 89 0.40 -2.64 1.13
N TRP A 90 -0.78 -2.67 0.52
CA TRP A 90 -1.14 -1.82 -0.63
C TRP A 90 -0.96 -0.34 -0.31
N TRP A 91 -1.40 0.11 0.87
CA TRP A 91 -1.23 1.52 1.26
C TRP A 91 0.23 1.94 1.33
N GLU A 92 1.08 1.08 1.89
CA GLU A 92 2.51 1.33 2.06
C GLU A 92 3.29 1.31 0.75
N THR A 93 2.89 0.50 -0.23
CA THR A 93 3.60 0.34 -1.50
C THR A 93 3.06 1.23 -2.62
N GLU A 94 1.73 1.33 -2.73
CA GLU A 94 1.04 1.93 -3.87
C GLU A 94 0.17 3.11 -3.44
N GLY A 95 -0.51 3.01 -2.29
CA GLY A 95 -1.51 3.97 -1.81
C GLY A 95 -1.03 5.41 -1.74
N GLN A 96 0.25 5.64 -1.41
CA GLN A 96 0.84 6.99 -1.34
C GLN A 96 1.10 7.62 -2.72
N SER A 97 1.13 6.82 -3.79
CA SER A 97 1.33 7.29 -5.16
C SER A 97 0.02 7.61 -5.89
N VAL A 98 -1.11 7.25 -5.30
CA VAL A 98 -2.45 7.46 -5.87
C VAL A 98 -2.99 8.83 -5.44
N ASP A 99 -3.81 9.45 -6.30
CA ASP A 99 -4.64 10.59 -5.86
C ASP A 99 -5.71 10.08 -4.89
N THR A 100 -5.40 10.15 -3.60
CA THR A 100 -6.26 9.63 -2.54
C THR A 100 -7.59 10.37 -2.43
N ASN A 101 -7.65 11.65 -2.84
CA ASN A 101 -8.90 12.41 -2.84
C ASN A 101 -9.79 11.92 -3.99
N GLU A 102 -9.24 11.83 -5.20
CA GLU A 102 -9.98 11.34 -6.35
C GLU A 102 -10.45 9.90 -6.14
N MET A 103 -9.58 9.04 -5.58
CA MET A 103 -9.93 7.65 -5.25
C MET A 103 -11.07 7.60 -4.22
N TRP A 104 -10.99 8.44 -3.17
CA TRP A 104 -12.03 8.49 -2.16
C TRP A 104 -13.38 8.91 -2.77
N GLU A 105 -13.41 10.01 -3.49
CA GLU A 105 -14.63 10.57 -4.07
C GLU A 105 -15.28 9.61 -5.08
N LYS A 106 -14.49 8.96 -5.92
CA LYS A 106 -15.01 8.07 -6.97
C LYS A 106 -15.43 6.69 -6.48
N PHE A 107 -14.71 6.12 -5.52
CA PHE A 107 -14.86 4.71 -5.18
C PHE A 107 -15.26 4.45 -3.73
N CYS A 108 -14.87 5.30 -2.79
CA CYS A 108 -14.96 4.98 -1.35
C CYS A 108 -16.07 5.73 -0.61
N ALA A 109 -16.30 6.99 -0.95
CA ALA A 109 -17.19 7.87 -0.18
C ALA A 109 -18.60 7.30 -0.06
N GLN A 110 -19.18 6.85 -1.17
CA GLN A 110 -20.56 6.32 -1.18
C GLN A 110 -20.67 4.96 -0.46
N PRO A 111 -19.83 3.94 -0.73
CA PRO A 111 -19.88 2.69 0.03
C PRO A 111 -19.65 2.87 1.54
N VAL A 112 -18.66 3.67 1.94
CA VAL A 112 -18.39 3.90 3.37
C VAL A 112 -19.53 4.66 4.04
N SER A 113 -20.12 5.65 3.35
CA SER A 113 -21.32 6.34 3.86
C SER A 113 -22.50 5.39 4.05
N ASN A 114 -22.67 4.41 3.16
CA ASN A 114 -23.67 3.36 3.32
C ASN A 114 -23.37 2.50 4.54
N PHE A 115 -22.13 2.09 4.76
CA PHE A 115 -21.74 1.33 5.95
C PHE A 115 -21.95 2.13 7.23
N LYS A 116 -21.61 3.42 7.23
CA LYS A 116 -21.87 4.32 8.35
C LYS A 116 -23.35 4.38 8.71
N ARG A 117 -24.23 4.50 7.71
CA ARG A 117 -25.69 4.53 7.92
C ARG A 117 -26.24 3.22 8.49
N LEU A 118 -25.64 2.09 8.12
CA LEU A 118 -26.15 0.76 8.50
C LEU A 118 -25.53 0.24 9.80
N TYR A 119 -24.29 0.63 10.10
CA TYR A 119 -23.46 0.01 11.14
C TYR A 119 -22.77 1.01 12.07
N GLY A 120 -22.81 2.31 11.74
CA GLY A 120 -22.31 3.39 12.60
C GLY A 120 -23.32 3.66 13.70
N GLU A 121 -22.96 3.28 14.92
CA GLU A 121 -23.70 3.55 16.15
C GLU A 121 -23.45 4.98 16.64
#